data_AF-A0A0P7AUX2-F1
#
_entry.id   AF-A0A0P7AUX2-F1
#
_cell.length_a   1.000
_cell.length_b   1.000
_cell.length_c   1.000
_cell.angle_alpha   90.00
_cell.angle_beta   90.00
_cell.angle_gamma   90.00
#
_symmetry.space_group_name_H-M   'P 1'
#
loop_
_entity.id
_entity.type
_entity.pdbx_description
1 polymer ?
#
loop_
_entity_poly.entity_id
_entity_poly.type
_entity_poly.pdbx_seq_one_letter_code
_entity_poly.pdbx_strand_id
1 'polypeptide(L)'
;MNVEPFSEEFSFLFAHHQEPNEQAMVSLSILLNTSDATSKPYAIDYNTLLVSYHLWNGNTIEEFCQKQTISYFLFHPEQDSPVARESFYLDIREFLVGN
;
A
#
# COMPACT_ATOMS: atom_id res chain seq x y z
N MET A 1 -16.17 -7.72 -19.54
CA MET A 1 -15.72 -8.37 -18.30
C MET A 1 -16.22 -7.48 -17.17
N ASN A 2 -17.26 -7.89 -16.44
CA ASN A 2 -17.79 -7.14 -15.32
C ASN A 2 -16.83 -7.35 -14.15
N VAL A 3 -16.16 -6.30 -13.70
CA VAL A 3 -15.36 -6.31 -12.48
C VAL A 3 -16.34 -6.00 -11.35
N GLU A 4 -16.59 -6.98 -10.49
CA GLU A 4 -17.42 -6.77 -9.30
C GLU A 4 -16.74 -5.75 -8.37
N PRO A 5 -17.50 -4.92 -7.66
CA PRO A 5 -16.93 -3.95 -6.72
C PRO A 5 -16.22 -4.69 -5.58
N PHE A 6 -14.92 -4.45 -5.42
CA PHE A 6 -14.09 -5.04 -4.37
C PHE A 6 -14.60 -4.62 -2.98
N SER A 7 -14.96 -5.60 -2.14
CA SER A 7 -15.41 -5.37 -0.77
C SER A 7 -14.21 -5.16 0.18
N GLU A 8 -14.43 -4.45 1.28
CA GLU A 8 -13.44 -4.17 2.33
C GLU A 8 -12.88 -5.45 3.00
N GLU A 9 -13.48 -6.61 2.76
CA GLU A 9 -13.09 -7.92 3.30
C GLU A 9 -11.72 -8.40 2.80
N PHE A 10 -11.17 -7.75 1.77
CA PHE A 10 -9.91 -8.15 1.14
C PHE A 10 -8.68 -7.40 1.66
N SER A 11 -8.82 -6.49 2.65
CA SER A 11 -7.70 -5.66 3.09
C SER A 11 -7.03 -6.13 4.39
N PHE A 12 -5.76 -6.50 4.41
CA PHE A 12 -4.99 -6.80 5.65
C PHE A 12 -4.75 -5.56 6.52
N LEU A 13 -4.84 -4.35 5.96
CA LEU A 13 -4.74 -3.10 6.72
C LEU A 13 -6.00 -2.80 7.55
N PHE A 14 -7.15 -3.36 7.16
CA PHE A 14 -8.45 -3.09 7.80
C PHE A 14 -9.19 -4.36 8.27
N ALA A 15 -8.75 -5.55 7.89
CA ALA A 15 -9.35 -6.82 8.28
C ALA A 15 -8.90 -7.19 9.71
N HIS A 16 -9.74 -6.85 10.68
CA HIS A 16 -9.45 -7.13 12.07
C HIS A 16 -9.45 -8.63 12.44
N HIS A 17 -9.90 -9.56 11.57
CA HIS A 17 -10.01 -10.99 11.92
C HIS A 17 -10.04 -11.99 10.75
N GLN A 18 -9.64 -11.64 9.53
CA GLN A 18 -9.79 -12.53 8.37
C GLN A 18 -8.45 -12.77 7.67
N GLU A 19 -8.08 -14.04 7.49
CA GLU A 19 -6.89 -14.38 6.71
C GLU A 19 -7.03 -13.80 5.29
N PRO A 20 -5.96 -13.21 4.73
CA PRO A 20 -6.03 -12.57 3.43
C PRO A 20 -6.44 -13.59 2.37
N ASN A 21 -7.49 -13.27 1.60
CA ASN A 21 -8.00 -14.12 0.52
C ASN A 21 -6.86 -14.46 -0.46
N GLU A 22 -6.71 -15.73 -0.82
CA GLU A 22 -5.71 -16.22 -1.78
C GLU A 22 -5.72 -15.40 -3.09
N GLN A 23 -6.89 -14.96 -3.56
CA GLN A 23 -7.00 -14.11 -4.76
C GLN A 23 -6.42 -12.71 -4.56
N ALA A 24 -6.56 -12.12 -3.36
CA ALA A 24 -5.94 -10.85 -3.02
C ALA A 24 -4.42 -10.99 -2.96
N MET A 25 -3.92 -12.07 -2.35
CA MET A 25 -2.49 -12.38 -2.29
C MET A 25 -1.87 -12.60 -3.67
N VAL A 26 -2.58 -13.28 -4.58
CA VAL A 26 -2.15 -13.45 -5.98
C VAL A 26 -2.15 -12.11 -6.71
N SER A 27 -3.19 -11.30 -6.55
CA SER A 27 -3.28 -9.98 -7.20
C SER A 27 -2.17 -9.03 -6.73
N LEU A 28 -1.89 -9.01 -5.43
CA LEU A 28 -0.77 -8.28 -4.84
C LEU A 28 0.57 -8.76 -5.39
N SER A 29 0.77 -10.09 -5.42
CA SER A 29 2.02 -10.67 -5.92
C SER A 29 2.25 -10.33 -7.40
N ILE A 30 1.21 -10.37 -8.23
CA ILE A 30 1.29 -9.95 -9.63
C ILE A 30 1.64 -8.46 -9.69
N LEU A 31 0.93 -7.60 -8.95
CA LEU A 31 1.18 -6.15 -8.98
C LEU A 31 2.60 -5.80 -8.56
N LEU A 32 3.14 -6.44 -7.52
CA LEU A 32 4.50 -6.17 -7.04
C LEU A 32 5.58 -6.69 -7.99
N ASN A 33 5.36 -7.85 -8.65
CA ASN A 33 6.40 -8.51 -9.43
C ASN A 33 6.35 -8.25 -10.95
N THR A 34 5.22 -7.79 -11.50
CA THR A 34 5.04 -7.65 -12.96
C THR A 34 4.73 -6.24 -13.44
N SER A 35 4.41 -5.33 -12.52
CA SER A 35 4.10 -3.94 -12.87
C SER A 35 5.39 -3.15 -13.08
N ASP A 36 5.59 -2.63 -14.28
CA ASP A 36 6.52 -1.52 -14.48
C ASP A 36 6.09 -0.36 -13.55
N ALA A 37 7.02 0.44 -13.03
CA ALA A 37 6.71 1.46 -12.02
C ALA A 37 5.61 2.45 -12.51
N THR A 38 5.47 2.61 -13.83
CA THR A 38 4.45 3.43 -14.49
C THR A 38 3.04 2.83 -14.50
N SER A 39 2.87 1.56 -14.12
CA SER A 39 1.60 0.84 -14.13
C SER A 39 0.96 0.69 -12.75
N LYS A 40 1.66 1.09 -11.67
CA LYS A 40 1.10 1.14 -10.32
C LYS A 40 0.07 2.28 -10.23
N PRO A 41 -1.04 2.11 -9.50
CA PRO A 41 -2.10 3.12 -9.38
C PRO A 41 -1.72 4.30 -8.47
N TYR A 42 -0.45 4.42 -8.09
CA TYR A 42 0.08 5.44 -7.20
C TYR A 42 1.52 5.78 -7.61
N ALA A 43 1.99 6.96 -7.21
CA ALA A 43 3.37 7.39 -7.39
C ALA A 43 4.01 7.71 -6.04
N ILE A 44 5.21 7.19 -5.81
CA ILE A 44 5.97 7.41 -4.58
C ILE A 44 7.16 8.32 -4.90
N ASP A 45 7.20 9.51 -4.29
CA ASP A 45 8.42 10.29 -4.21
C ASP A 45 9.27 9.77 -3.04
N TYR A 46 10.22 8.92 -3.36
CA TYR A 46 11.11 8.28 -2.39
C TYR A 46 12.01 9.27 -1.63
N ASN A 47 12.35 10.42 -2.21
CA ASN A 47 13.14 11.44 -1.49
C ASN A 47 12.30 12.10 -0.40
N THR A 48 11.08 12.51 -0.75
CA THR A 48 10.13 13.11 0.20
C THR A 48 9.74 12.09 1.28
N LEU A 49 9.52 10.83 0.91
CA LEU A 49 9.25 9.74 1.83
C LEU A 49 10.42 9.55 2.82
N LEU A 50 11.67 9.48 2.34
CA LEU A 50 12.83 9.28 3.20
C LEU A 50 13.03 10.44 4.17
N VAL A 51 12.90 11.68 3.69
CA VAL A 51 12.99 12.88 4.55
C VAL A 51 11.88 12.87 5.60
N SER A 52 10.64 12.57 5.21
CA SER A 52 9.53 12.51 6.15
C SER A 52 9.71 11.41 7.20
N TYR A 53 10.30 10.26 6.83
CA TYR A 53 10.66 9.21 7.79
C TYR A 53 11.72 9.67 8.79
N HIS A 54 12.79 10.32 8.33
CA HIS A 54 13.83 10.84 9.22
C HIS A 54 13.36 11.97 10.15
N LEU A 55 12.35 12.74 9.72
CA LEU A 55 11.74 13.80 10.54
C LEU A 55 10.62 13.28 11.43
N TRP A 56 10.21 12.02 11.28
CA TRP A 56 9.11 11.43 12.03
C TRP A 56 9.59 10.90 13.38
N ASN A 57 8.96 11.37 14.47
CA ASN A 57 9.28 10.99 15.85
C ASN A 57 8.42 9.82 16.36
N GLY A 58 7.96 8.93 15.48
CA GLY A 58 7.12 7.80 15.90
C GLY A 58 7.93 6.58 16.33
N ASN A 59 7.22 5.51 16.70
CA ASN A 59 7.81 4.39 17.40
C ASN A 59 8.22 3.23 16.48
N THR A 60 7.45 2.96 15.42
CA THR A 60 7.68 1.78 14.56
C THR A 60 7.55 2.12 13.08
N ILE A 61 8.33 1.43 12.24
CA ILE A 61 8.26 1.61 10.80
C ILE A 61 6.88 1.26 10.24
N GLU A 62 6.20 0.28 10.83
CA GLU A 62 4.84 -0.12 10.47
C GLU A 62 3.84 1.02 10.68
N GLU A 63 3.93 1.73 11.81
CA GLU A 63 3.07 2.87 12.10
C GLU A 63 3.32 4.01 11.10
N PHE A 64 4.58 4.28 10.75
CA PHE A 64 4.90 5.24 9.70
C PHE A 64 4.26 4.86 8.37
N CYS A 65 4.49 3.62 7.93
CA CYS A 65 4.01 3.15 6.64
C CYS A 65 2.48 3.17 6.57
N GLN A 66 1.78 2.78 7.64
CA GLN A 66 0.32 2.87 7.71
C GLN A 66 -0.15 4.32 7.59
N LYS A 67 0.45 5.25 8.34
CA LYS A 67 0.10 6.69 8.31
C LYS A 67 0.34 7.31 6.93
N GLN A 68 1.46 7.00 6.30
CA GLN A 68 1.76 7.48 4.94
C GLN A 68 0.77 6.93 3.92
N THR A 69 0.46 5.63 4.01
CA THR A 69 -0.54 4.98 3.12
C THR A 69 -1.90 5.66 3.25
N ILE A 70 -2.43 5.78 4.47
CA ILE A 70 -3.72 6.44 4.70
C ILE A 70 -3.68 7.89 4.21
N SER A 71 -2.62 8.63 4.53
CA SER A 71 -2.49 10.03 4.12
C SER A 71 -2.49 10.18 2.61
N TYR A 72 -1.75 9.35 1.88
CA TYR A 72 -1.69 9.40 0.42
C TYR A 72 -3.08 9.22 -0.22
N PHE A 73 -3.82 8.20 0.20
CA PHE A 73 -5.14 7.89 -0.39
C PHE A 73 -6.25 8.83 0.09
N LEU A 74 -6.09 9.51 1.22
CA LEU A 74 -6.96 10.64 1.57
C LEU A 74 -6.81 11.82 0.58
N PHE A 75 -5.63 12.02 0.01
CA PHE A 75 -5.41 13.05 -1.02
C PHE A 75 -5.70 12.57 -2.45
N HIS A 76 -5.74 11.25 -2.67
CA HIS A 76 -6.00 10.62 -3.97
C HIS A 76 -7.14 9.59 -3.88
N PRO A 77 -8.36 10.01 -3.50
CA PRO A 77 -9.48 9.11 -3.27
C PRO A 77 -9.90 8.33 -4.53
N GLU A 78 -9.61 8.85 -5.73
CA GLU A 78 -9.89 8.19 -7.00
C GLU A 78 -8.98 6.98 -7.29
N GLN A 79 -7.82 6.92 -6.63
CA GLN A 79 -6.85 5.83 -6.72
C GLN A 79 -7.03 4.80 -5.59
N ASP A 80 -7.96 5.08 -4.69
CA ASP A 80 -8.10 4.38 -3.43
C ASP A 80 -8.79 3.02 -3.60
N SER A 81 -8.02 1.96 -3.37
CA SER A 81 -8.52 0.59 -3.32
C SER A 81 -7.71 -0.21 -2.29
N PRO A 82 -8.28 -1.29 -1.73
CA PRO A 82 -7.55 -2.18 -0.83
C PRO A 82 -6.19 -2.61 -1.39
N VAL A 83 -6.15 -3.08 -2.63
CA VAL A 83 -4.92 -3.53 -3.29
C VAL A 83 -3.91 -2.40 -3.47
N ALA A 84 -4.37 -1.19 -3.82
CA ALA A 84 -3.48 -0.03 -3.97
C ALA A 84 -2.88 0.39 -2.63
N ARG A 85 -3.68 0.41 -1.55
CA ARG A 85 -3.20 0.72 -0.19
C ARG A 85 -2.13 -0.27 0.27
N GLU A 86 -2.40 -1.55 0.08
CA GLU A 86 -1.51 -2.63 0.49
C GLU A 86 -0.21 -2.64 -0.29
N SER A 87 -0.29 -2.45 -1.60
CA SER A 87 0.89 -2.41 -2.45
C SER A 87 1.73 -1.17 -2.15
N PHE A 88 1.10 -0.01 -1.93
CA PHE A 88 1.79 1.21 -1.50
C PHE A 88 2.50 0.99 -0.17
N TYR A 89 1.81 0.41 0.81
CA TYR A 89 2.38 0.08 2.13
C TYR A 89 3.60 -0.82 2.01
N LEU A 90 3.52 -1.88 1.20
CA LEU A 90 4.61 -2.81 1.00
C LEU A 90 5.80 -2.14 0.31
N ASP A 91 5.57 -1.36 -0.74
CA ASP A 91 6.61 -0.64 -1.48
C ASP A 91 7.38 0.34 -0.59
N ILE A 92 6.68 1.16 0.21
CA ILE A 92 7.35 2.13 1.09
C ILE A 92 8.09 1.44 2.24
N ARG A 93 7.55 0.32 2.75
CA ARG A 93 8.19 -0.46 3.81
C ARG A 93 9.46 -1.13 3.30
N GLU A 94 9.41 -1.77 2.13
CA GLU A 94 10.55 -2.40 1.49
C GLU A 94 11.67 -1.39 1.25
N PHE A 95 11.32 -0.23 0.67
CA PHE A 95 12.26 0.87 0.45
C PHE A 95 12.95 1.34 1.74
N LEU A 96 12.21 1.51 2.84
CA LEU A 96 12.77 2.00 4.11
C LEU A 96 13.57 0.95 4.89
N VAL A 97 13.25 -0.33 4.73
CA VAL A 97 13.99 -1.44 5.37
C VAL A 97 15.24 -1.82 4.56
N GLY A 98 15.26 -1.53 3.26
CA GLY A 98 16.41 -1.81 2.38
C GLY A 98 16.56 -3.28 2.01
N ASN A 99 15.44 -4.02 1.96
CA ASN A 99 15.40 -5.39 1.44
C ASN A 99 15.20 -5.40 -0.07
#